data_AF-A0A5E3WWQ7-F1
#
_entry.id   AF-A0A5E3WWQ7-F1
#
_cell.length_a   1.000
_cell.length_b   1.000
_cell.length_c   1.000
_cell.angle_alpha   90.00
_cell.angle_beta   90.00
_cell.angle_gamma   90.00
#
_symmetry.space_group_name_H-M   'P 1'
#
loop_
_entity.id
_entity.type
_entity.pdbx_description
1 polymer ?
#
loop_
_entity_poly.entity_id
_entity_poly.type
_entity_poly.pdbx_seq_one_letter_code
_entity_poly.pdbx_strand_id
1 'polypeptide(L)'
;MKLPLFTVSGLIPLRYRRATLALRYLRYALEQPPTRLLHHALEESLALYNAGHSGWLGDLHNALGALPRALTLLAAATLRLPRAVERIISEVDKVMRAQFLDTIRKALHDARQARAAKA
;
A
#
# COMPACT_ATOMS: atom_id res chain seq x y z
N MET A 1 -23.82 16.51 5.17
CA MET A 1 -23.14 15.19 5.19
C MET A 1 -22.02 15.23 4.16
N LYS A 2 -20.74 15.21 4.59
CA LYS A 2 -19.61 15.13 3.66
C LYS A 2 -19.27 13.65 3.48
N LEU A 3 -19.63 13.09 2.32
CA LEU A 3 -19.21 11.74 1.95
C LEU A 3 -17.74 11.78 1.52
N PRO A 4 -16.91 10.80 1.91
CA PRO A 4 -15.56 10.69 1.38
C PRO A 4 -15.60 10.62 -0.15
N LEU A 5 -14.76 11.40 -0.83
CA LEU A 5 -14.82 11.58 -2.29
C LEU A 5 -14.78 10.26 -3.08
N PHE A 6 -14.13 9.25 -2.53
CA PHE A 6 -14.02 7.91 -3.12
C PHE A 6 -15.31 7.07 -3.03
N THR A 7 -16.22 7.32 -2.08
CA THR A 7 -17.48 6.56 -1.99
C THR A 7 -18.46 6.94 -3.09
N VAL A 8 -18.33 8.16 -3.62
CA VAL A 8 -19.16 8.68 -4.73
C VAL A 8 -18.54 8.37 -6.09
N SER A 9 -17.20 8.37 -6.17
CA SER A 9 -16.48 8.21 -7.45
C SER A 9 -16.01 6.78 -7.75
N GLY A 10 -16.09 5.84 -6.79
CA GLY A 10 -15.54 4.49 -6.95
C GLY A 10 -14.00 4.46 -7.06
N LEU A 11 -13.33 5.59 -6.85
CA LEU A 11 -11.89 5.72 -7.01
C LEU A 11 -11.16 5.23 -5.75
N ILE A 12 -10.29 4.23 -5.91
CA ILE A 12 -9.38 3.80 -4.84
C ILE A 12 -8.61 5.01 -4.26
N PRO A 13 -8.54 5.17 -2.92
CA PRO A 13 -7.80 6.27 -2.33
C PRO A 13 -6.33 6.29 -2.78
N LEU A 14 -5.82 7.49 -3.07
CA LEU A 14 -4.52 7.69 -3.73
C LEU A 14 -3.34 6.97 -3.06
N ARG A 15 -3.31 6.91 -1.71
CA ARG A 15 -2.24 6.22 -0.97
C ARG A 15 -2.16 4.72 -1.30
N TYR A 16 -3.29 4.05 -1.44
CA TYR A 16 -3.34 2.63 -1.78
C TYR A 16 -2.96 2.41 -3.25
N ARG A 17 -3.39 3.31 -4.16
CA ARG A 17 -2.96 3.24 -5.57
C ARG A 17 -1.45 3.38 -5.70
N ARG A 18 -0.85 4.37 -5.02
CA ARG A 18 0.60 4.61 -5.06
C ARG A 18 1.39 3.43 -4.50
N ALA A 19 1.00 2.90 -3.34
CA ALA A 19 1.64 1.72 -2.74
C ALA A 19 1.57 0.50 -3.67
N THR A 20 0.37 0.19 -4.21
CA THR A 20 0.18 -0.94 -5.12
C THR A 20 1.00 -0.80 -6.41
N LEU A 21 1.10 0.41 -6.97
CA LEU A 21 1.89 0.65 -8.18
C LEU A 21 3.39 0.44 -7.92
N ALA A 22 3.90 0.97 -6.80
CA ALA A 22 5.29 0.79 -6.40
C ALA A 22 5.62 -0.69 -6.15
N LEU A 23 4.72 -1.44 -5.50
CA LEU A 23 4.87 -2.89 -5.29
C LEU A 23 4.85 -3.66 -6.62
N ARG A 24 3.96 -3.32 -7.56
CA ARG A 24 3.92 -3.94 -8.89
C ARG A 24 5.21 -3.66 -9.67
N TYR A 25 5.74 -2.46 -9.56
CA TYR A 25 7.03 -2.10 -10.14
C TYR A 25 8.17 -2.91 -9.49
N LEU A 26 8.20 -3.01 -8.15
CA LEU A 26 9.19 -3.84 -7.44
C LEU A 26 9.15 -5.29 -7.91
N ARG A 27 7.96 -5.89 -8.05
CA ARG A 27 7.83 -7.24 -8.61
C ARG A 27 8.44 -7.32 -10.02
N TYR A 28 8.06 -6.40 -10.89
CA TYR A 28 8.59 -6.36 -12.26
C TYR A 28 10.12 -6.26 -12.27
N ALA A 29 10.69 -5.43 -11.39
CA ALA A 29 12.13 -5.25 -11.27
C ALA A 29 12.83 -6.54 -10.78
N LEU A 30 12.24 -7.25 -9.80
CA LEU A 30 12.74 -8.53 -9.28
C LEU A 30 12.75 -9.64 -10.34
N GLU A 31 11.84 -9.59 -11.31
CA GLU A 31 11.74 -10.54 -12.42
C GLU A 31 12.71 -10.23 -13.58
N GLN A 32 13.44 -9.11 -13.53
CA GLN A 32 14.34 -8.77 -14.63
C GLN A 32 15.60 -9.65 -14.67
N PRO A 33 16.04 -10.05 -15.87
CA PRO A 33 17.27 -10.81 -16.03
C PRO A 33 18.49 -9.99 -15.59
N PRO A 34 19.57 -10.65 -15.09
CA PRO A 34 20.80 -10.00 -14.64
C PRO A 34 21.50 -9.15 -15.71
N THR A 35 21.23 -9.39 -16.98
CA THR A 35 21.81 -8.62 -18.10
C THR A 35 21.22 -7.23 -18.26
N ARG A 36 20.11 -6.90 -17.58
CA ARG A 36 19.47 -5.58 -17.66
C ARG A 36 20.00 -4.64 -16.60
N LEU A 37 20.23 -3.38 -16.97
CA LEU A 37 20.60 -2.31 -16.05
C LEU A 37 19.63 -2.17 -14.88
N LEU A 38 18.33 -2.42 -15.11
CA LEU A 38 17.31 -2.38 -14.06
C LEU A 38 17.57 -3.43 -12.96
N HIS A 39 18.08 -4.61 -13.31
CA HIS A 39 18.45 -5.62 -12.31
C HIS A 39 19.56 -5.09 -11.40
N HIS A 40 20.64 -4.55 -11.98
CA HIS A 40 21.74 -3.99 -11.20
C HIS A 40 21.31 -2.80 -10.32
N ALA A 41 20.48 -1.90 -10.85
CA ALA A 41 19.95 -0.77 -10.08
C ALA A 41 19.06 -1.23 -8.91
N LEU A 42 18.30 -2.32 -9.09
CA LEU A 42 17.52 -2.91 -8.02
C LEU A 42 18.41 -3.55 -6.96
N GLU A 43 19.46 -4.28 -7.35
CA GLU A 43 20.41 -4.88 -6.42
C GLU A 43 21.10 -3.83 -5.55
N GLU A 44 21.52 -2.71 -6.13
CA GLU A 44 22.05 -1.57 -5.40
C GLU A 44 21.00 -0.97 -4.44
N SER A 45 19.76 -0.78 -4.92
CA SER A 45 18.66 -0.30 -4.08
C SER A 45 18.40 -1.22 -2.88
N LEU A 46 18.44 -2.54 -3.06
CA LEU A 46 18.25 -3.54 -2.02
C LEU A 46 19.41 -3.55 -1.01
N ALA A 47 20.65 -3.35 -1.48
CA ALA A 47 21.81 -3.19 -0.62
C ALA A 47 21.70 -1.94 0.26
N LEU A 48 21.34 -0.79 -0.33
CA LEU A 48 21.09 0.45 0.39
C LEU A 48 19.97 0.30 1.44
N TYR A 49 18.86 -0.36 1.07
CA TYR A 49 17.76 -0.63 1.97
C TYR A 49 18.18 -1.49 3.17
N ASN A 50 18.95 -2.56 2.94
CA ASN A 50 19.46 -3.41 4.02
C ASN A 50 20.45 -2.66 4.94
N ALA A 51 21.23 -1.74 4.39
CA ALA A 51 22.15 -0.89 5.15
C ALA A 51 21.43 0.25 5.89
N GLY A 52 20.11 0.39 5.74
CA GLY A 52 19.33 1.46 6.37
C GLY A 52 19.51 2.84 5.73
N HIS A 53 20.04 2.90 4.51
CA HIS A 53 20.19 4.16 3.78
C HIS A 53 18.88 4.60 3.13
N SER A 54 18.74 5.91 2.96
CA SER A 54 17.58 6.52 2.28
C SER A 54 17.49 6.05 0.83
N GLY A 55 16.29 5.73 0.37
CA GLY A 55 16.02 5.33 -1.00
C GLY A 55 14.57 4.94 -1.19
N TRP A 56 14.17 4.71 -2.44
CA TRP A 56 12.76 4.47 -2.80
C TRP A 56 12.16 3.22 -2.13
N LEU A 57 12.96 2.21 -1.79
CA LEU A 57 12.54 1.05 -1.00
C LEU A 57 12.25 1.40 0.46
N GLY A 58 13.06 2.27 1.06
CA GLY A 58 12.79 2.82 2.39
C GLY A 58 11.55 3.71 2.41
N ASP A 59 11.36 4.53 1.37
CA ASP A 59 10.14 5.32 1.21
C ASP A 59 8.90 4.44 1.04
N LEU A 60 9.02 3.34 0.30
CA LEU A 60 7.97 2.34 0.17
C LEU A 60 7.66 1.66 1.52
N HIS A 61 8.69 1.29 2.29
CA HIS A 61 8.53 0.76 3.65
C HIS A 61 7.75 1.74 4.53
N ASN A 62 8.15 3.01 4.54
CA ASN A 62 7.50 4.07 5.31
C ASN A 62 6.04 4.31 4.85
N ALA A 63 5.80 4.31 3.53
CA ALA A 63 4.47 4.47 2.97
C ALA A 63 3.52 3.32 3.34
N LEU A 64 4.03 2.09 3.42
CA LEU A 64 3.28 0.93 3.89
C LEU A 64 3.00 1.01 5.39
N GLY A 65 3.98 1.47 6.18
CA GLY A 65 3.83 1.69 7.62
C GLY A 65 2.83 2.81 7.95
N ALA A 66 2.70 3.81 7.08
CA ALA A 66 1.77 4.93 7.23
C ALA A 66 0.31 4.59 6.84
N LEU A 67 0.03 3.36 6.39
CA LEU A 67 -1.34 2.93 6.15
C LEU A 67 -2.10 2.80 7.48
N PRO A 68 -3.44 3.03 7.51
CA PRO A 68 -4.24 2.96 8.74
C PRO A 68 -4.12 1.63 9.49
N ARG A 69 -3.80 0.55 8.77
CA ARG A 69 -3.27 -0.67 9.35
C ARG A 69 -1.87 -0.82 8.79
N ALA A 70 -0.87 -0.60 9.66
CA ALA A 70 0.53 -0.59 9.26
C ALA A 70 0.89 -1.93 8.61
N LEU A 71 1.50 -1.84 7.44
CA LEU A 71 2.10 -2.97 6.75
C LEU A 71 3.62 -2.77 6.72
N THR A 72 4.36 -3.85 6.88
CA THR A 72 5.82 -3.80 6.88
C THR A 72 6.35 -4.34 5.57
N LEU A 73 7.26 -3.61 4.93
CA LEU A 73 8.00 -4.16 3.80
C LEU A 73 8.97 -5.21 4.32
N LEU A 74 8.99 -6.37 3.66
CA LEU A 74 9.84 -7.50 4.06
C LEU A 74 11.32 -7.16 3.85
N ALA A 75 12.21 -7.92 4.52
CA ALA A 75 13.64 -7.84 4.28
C ALA A 75 13.99 -8.23 2.82
N ALA A 76 15.09 -7.71 2.27
CA ALA A 76 15.48 -7.94 0.88
C ALA A 76 15.60 -9.43 0.51
N ALA A 77 16.04 -10.28 1.44
CA ALA A 77 16.11 -11.73 1.22
C ALA A 77 14.72 -12.34 1.03
N THR A 78 13.74 -11.91 1.82
CA THR A 78 12.37 -12.40 1.77
C THR A 78 11.60 -11.87 0.56
N LEU A 79 11.92 -10.65 0.09
CA LEU A 79 11.31 -10.07 -1.12
C LEU A 79 11.57 -10.90 -2.38
N ARG A 80 12.68 -11.65 -2.42
CA ARG A 80 13.02 -12.56 -3.52
C ARG A 80 12.24 -13.87 -3.50
N LEU A 81 11.56 -14.19 -2.40
CA LEU A 81 10.77 -15.41 -2.33
C LEU A 81 9.58 -15.32 -3.32
N PRO A 82 9.22 -16.44 -3.96
CA PRO A 82 8.07 -16.48 -4.83
C PRO A 82 6.81 -15.94 -4.13
N ARG A 83 6.09 -15.08 -4.84
CA ARG A 83 4.84 -14.47 -4.39
C ARG A 83 4.96 -13.58 -3.14
N ALA A 84 6.17 -13.19 -2.73
CA ALA A 84 6.34 -12.33 -1.56
C ALA A 84 5.68 -10.97 -1.78
N VAL A 85 5.96 -10.33 -2.93
CA VAL A 85 5.40 -9.03 -3.27
C VAL A 85 3.89 -9.12 -3.52
N GLU A 86 3.40 -10.20 -4.15
CA GLU A 86 1.97 -10.48 -4.34
C GLU A 86 1.21 -10.57 -3.02
N ARG A 87 1.82 -11.20 -2.01
CA ARG A 87 1.23 -11.27 -0.66
C ARG A 87 1.07 -9.86 -0.08
N ILE A 88 2.08 -9.01 -0.20
CA ILE A 88 1.98 -7.61 0.25
C ILE A 88 0.89 -6.85 -0.52
N ILE A 89 0.81 -7.01 -1.85
CA ILE A 89 -0.24 -6.38 -2.67
C ILE A 89 -1.64 -6.84 -2.21
N SER A 90 -1.81 -8.13 -1.91
CA SER A 90 -3.06 -8.68 -1.38
C SER A 90 -3.42 -8.09 -0.02
N GLU A 91 -2.43 -7.96 0.89
CA GLU A 91 -2.64 -7.32 2.19
C GLU A 91 -3.00 -5.83 2.06
N VAL A 92 -2.37 -5.09 1.14
CA VAL A 92 -2.75 -3.70 0.84
C VAL A 92 -4.22 -3.61 0.41
N ASP A 93 -4.69 -4.52 -0.46
CA ASP A 93 -6.10 -4.57 -0.89
C ASP A 93 -7.04 -4.90 0.27
N LYS A 94 -6.69 -5.86 1.13
CA LYS A 94 -7.47 -6.20 2.33
C LYS A 94 -7.59 -5.04 3.29
N VAL A 95 -6.47 -4.36 3.59
CA VAL A 95 -6.44 -3.18 4.47
C VAL A 95 -7.31 -2.06 3.92
N MET A 96 -7.20 -1.81 2.61
CA MET A 96 -8.04 -0.82 1.93
C MET A 96 -9.53 -1.14 2.08
N ARG A 97 -9.94 -2.40 1.80
CA ARG A 97 -11.35 -2.83 1.91
C ARG A 97 -11.88 -2.72 3.33
N ALA A 98 -11.09 -3.14 4.32
CA ALA A 98 -11.46 -3.02 5.73
C ALA A 98 -11.70 -1.54 6.09
N GLN A 99 -10.76 -0.66 5.73
CA GLN A 99 -10.88 0.77 6.00
C GLN A 99 -12.08 1.39 5.29
N PHE A 100 -12.39 0.93 4.07
CA PHE A 100 -13.56 1.38 3.32
C PHE A 100 -14.86 1.03 4.04
N LEU A 101 -15.01 -0.22 4.48
CA LEU A 101 -16.19 -0.67 5.23
C LEU A 101 -16.36 0.10 6.54
N ASP A 102 -15.28 0.34 7.28
CA ASP A 102 -15.34 1.08 8.53
C ASP A 102 -15.73 2.54 8.32
N THR A 103 -15.24 3.16 7.24
CA THR A 103 -15.62 4.53 6.87
C THR A 103 -17.11 4.63 6.53
N ILE A 104 -17.66 3.67 5.79
CA ILE A 104 -19.09 3.62 5.46
C ILE A 104 -19.94 3.41 6.71
N ARG A 105 -19.57 2.45 7.57
CA ARG A 105 -20.29 2.17 8.82
C ARG A 105 -20.35 3.42 9.70
N LYS A 106 -19.23 4.13 9.84
CA LYS A 106 -19.17 5.38 10.59
C LYS A 106 -20.10 6.44 9.99
N ALA A 107 -20.03 6.68 8.68
CA ALA A 107 -20.87 7.66 8.01
C ALA A 107 -22.38 7.35 8.15
N LEU A 108 -22.77 6.07 8.07
CA LEU A 108 -24.15 5.63 8.29
C LEU A 108 -24.61 5.84 9.74
N HIS A 109 -23.74 5.55 10.72
CA HIS A 109 -24.03 5.79 12.12
C HIS A 109 -24.27 7.28 12.39
N ASP A 110 -23.36 8.15 11.93
CA ASP A 110 -23.44 9.60 12.10
C ASP A 110 -24.72 10.17 11.45
N ALA A 111 -25.10 9.67 10.27
CA ALA A 111 -26.32 10.08 9.58
C ALA A 111 -27.60 9.67 10.33
N ARG A 112 -27.61 8.51 10.99
CA ARG A 112 -28.75 8.06 11.81
C ARG A 112 -28.90 8.92 13.07
N GLN A 113 -27.80 9.19 13.76
CA GLN A 113 -27.81 10.04 14.96
C GLN A 113 -28.28 11.46 14.64
N ALA A 114 -27.81 12.04 13.54
CA ALA A 114 -28.24 13.37 13.10
C ALA A 114 -29.74 13.46 12.74
N ARG A 115 -30.35 12.35 12.28
CA ARG A 115 -31.80 12.28 12.05
C ARG A 115 -32.58 12.17 13.35
N ALA A 116 -32.11 11.35 14.29
CA ALA A 116 -32.75 11.19 15.60
C ALA A 116 -32.70 12.47 16.44
N ALA A 117 -31.62 13.26 16.36
CA ALA A 117 -31.50 14.53 17.07
C ALA A 117 -32.33 15.69 16.48
N LYS A 118 -32.96 15.49 15.31
CA LYS A 118 -33.74 16.49 14.59
C LYS A 118 -35.25 16.18 14.59
N ALA A 119 -35.63 15.05 15.18
CA ALA A 119 -37.01 14.63 15.43
C ALA A 119 -37.35 14.87 16.90
#